data_AF-A0A7S4V628-F1
#
_entry.id   AF-A0A7S4V628-F1
#
_cell.length_a   1.000
_cell.length_b   1.000
_cell.length_c   1.000
_cell.angle_alpha   90.00
_cell.angle_beta   90.00
_cell.angle_gamma   90.00
#
_symmetry.space_group_name_H-M   'P 1'
#
loop_
_entity.id
_entity.type
_entity.pdbx_description
1 polymer ?
#
loop_
_entity_poly.entity_id
_entity_poly.type
_entity_poly.pdbx_seq_one_letter_code
_entity_poly.pdbx_strand_id
1 'polypeptide(L)'
;QQQSHSACLPLSQFPANACSPCKVHQPAMAPAWFGTLAPNGQTWEQYCRYAQPTLDPRGLVSGPWGECMHWASVFESQNSNWDRMPEYSAEGPAGQVVDFLRQCGHGNYCQAIEKNEEVTKEQLRRGQDQFAFQQVGGPTQYGQSMGVTPTVQGVPAHPGTPGTIVVTGVPFEQRAQSAIEAGAFEGKTSVGEVSNGARILRDNPHFPESRQCRDAAFA
;
A
#
# COMPACT_ATOMS: atom_id res chain seq x y z
N GLN A 1 -61.60 -22.51 0.44
CA GLN A 1 -60.57 -22.82 -0.58
C GLN A 1 -60.42 -21.58 -1.45
N GLN A 2 -59.38 -20.80 -1.24
CA GLN A 2 -59.14 -19.56 -1.98
C GLN A 2 -57.75 -19.69 -2.58
N GLN A 3 -57.71 -19.92 -3.89
CA GLN A 3 -56.49 -20.11 -4.66
C GLN A 3 -55.86 -18.74 -4.91
N SER A 4 -54.72 -18.48 -4.27
CA SER A 4 -53.87 -17.32 -4.51
C SER A 4 -53.02 -17.57 -5.75
N HIS A 5 -53.40 -16.94 -6.87
CA HIS A 5 -52.66 -16.99 -8.13
C HIS A 5 -51.44 -16.06 -8.04
N SER A 6 -50.24 -16.66 -7.98
CA SER A 6 -48.98 -15.96 -8.24
C SER A 6 -48.92 -15.55 -9.71
N ALA A 7 -49.05 -14.26 -9.98
CA ALA A 7 -48.83 -13.69 -11.30
C ALA A 7 -47.31 -13.48 -11.51
N CYS A 8 -46.69 -14.33 -12.33
CA CYS A 8 -45.41 -14.03 -12.97
C CYS A 8 -45.58 -12.83 -13.89
N LEU A 9 -44.98 -11.70 -13.54
CA LEU A 9 -44.91 -10.54 -14.43
C LEU A 9 -43.86 -10.78 -15.54
N PRO A 10 -44.14 -10.35 -16.79
CA PRO A 10 -43.27 -10.58 -17.94
C PRO A 10 -41.96 -9.79 -17.84
N LEU A 11 -40.86 -10.48 -18.11
CA LEU A 11 -39.47 -10.04 -18.05
C LEU A 11 -39.07 -9.18 -19.28
N SER A 12 -39.87 -8.18 -19.65
CA SER A 12 -39.67 -7.46 -20.92
C SER A 12 -40.05 -5.98 -20.84
N GLN A 13 -39.33 -5.20 -20.03
CA GLN A 13 -39.10 -3.77 -20.28
C GLN A 13 -38.16 -3.16 -19.22
N PHE A 14 -36.88 -3.51 -19.30
CA PHE A 14 -35.88 -2.55 -18.84
C PHE A 14 -35.57 -1.65 -20.04
N PRO A 15 -35.87 -0.34 -19.99
CA PRO A 15 -35.40 0.56 -21.02
C PRO A 15 -33.89 0.44 -21.03
N ALA A 16 -33.33 0.06 -22.18
CA ALA A 16 -31.93 0.25 -22.46
C ALA A 16 -31.68 1.74 -22.33
N ASN A 17 -31.26 2.18 -21.14
CA ASN A 17 -30.70 3.49 -20.92
C ASN A 17 -29.51 3.56 -21.86
N ALA A 18 -29.75 4.15 -23.03
CA ALA A 18 -28.74 4.49 -24.00
C ALA A 18 -27.78 5.41 -23.26
N CYS A 19 -26.72 4.81 -22.72
CA CYS A 19 -25.57 5.50 -22.20
C CYS A 19 -25.10 6.35 -23.37
N SER A 20 -25.41 7.64 -23.33
CA SER A 20 -25.03 8.58 -24.37
C SER A 20 -23.53 8.38 -24.59
N PRO A 21 -23.06 8.22 -25.84
CA PRO A 21 -21.64 8.00 -26.10
C PRO A 21 -20.89 9.16 -25.47
N CYS A 22 -20.19 8.85 -24.37
CA CYS A 22 -19.37 9.81 -23.67
C CYS A 22 -18.42 10.34 -24.73
N LYS A 23 -18.48 11.66 -24.99
CA LYS A 23 -17.51 12.33 -25.88
C LYS A 23 -16.14 11.79 -25.49
N VAL A 24 -15.47 11.15 -26.45
CA VAL A 24 -14.11 10.63 -26.26
C VAL A 24 -13.26 11.85 -25.93
N HIS A 25 -13.12 12.13 -24.63
CA HIS A 25 -12.30 13.21 -24.13
C HIS A 25 -10.87 12.80 -24.49
N GLN A 26 -10.21 13.60 -25.32
CA GLN A 26 -8.79 13.38 -25.59
C GLN A 26 -8.07 13.26 -24.24
N PRO A 27 -7.12 12.32 -24.10
CA PRO A 27 -6.45 12.10 -22.83
C PRO A 27 -5.62 13.35 -22.51
N ALA A 28 -6.19 14.25 -21.71
CA ALA A 28 -5.38 15.10 -20.86
C ALA A 28 -4.42 14.17 -20.13
N MET A 29 -3.12 14.49 -20.16
CA MET A 29 -2.11 13.64 -19.51
C MET A 29 -2.58 13.34 -18.09
N ALA A 30 -2.59 12.06 -17.72
CA ALA A 30 -3.05 11.65 -16.41
C ALA A 30 -2.26 12.44 -15.34
N PRO A 31 -2.93 12.91 -14.27
CA PRO A 31 -2.24 13.65 -13.21
C PRO A 31 -1.06 12.85 -12.66
N ALA A 32 0.00 13.53 -12.23
CA ALA A 32 1.26 12.87 -11.85
C ALA A 32 1.07 11.77 -10.79
N TRP A 33 0.16 11.96 -9.84
CA TRP A 33 -0.19 10.96 -8.84
C TRP A 33 -0.67 9.64 -9.46
N PHE A 34 -1.47 9.70 -10.53
CA PHE A 34 -2.06 8.52 -11.16
C PHE A 34 -1.06 7.66 -11.94
N GLY A 35 0.13 8.18 -12.23
CA GLY A 35 1.25 7.42 -12.77
C GLY A 35 2.00 6.57 -11.73
N THR A 36 1.75 6.78 -10.43
CA THR A 36 2.38 6.00 -9.36
C THR A 36 1.71 4.64 -9.18
N LEU A 37 2.47 3.67 -8.63
CA LEU A 37 2.00 2.29 -8.45
C LEU A 37 1.16 2.16 -7.17
N ALA A 38 0.00 1.53 -7.31
CA ALA A 38 -0.81 1.04 -6.20
C ALA A 38 -0.19 -0.24 -5.60
N PRO A 39 -0.61 -0.66 -4.39
CA PRO A 39 -0.09 -1.87 -3.73
C PRO A 39 -0.24 -3.17 -4.53
N ASN A 40 -1.13 -3.20 -5.51
CA ASN A 40 -1.32 -4.34 -6.42
C ASN A 40 -0.35 -4.36 -7.63
N GLY A 41 0.56 -3.38 -7.73
CA GLY A 41 1.53 -3.26 -8.81
C GLY A 41 0.99 -2.63 -10.10
N GLN A 42 -0.28 -2.22 -10.15
CA GLN A 42 -0.83 -1.43 -11.24
C GLN A 42 -0.67 0.06 -10.95
N THR A 43 -0.72 0.90 -11.99
CA THR A 43 -0.83 2.36 -11.76
C THR A 43 -2.18 2.70 -11.14
N TRP A 44 -2.25 3.74 -10.32
CA TRP A 44 -3.53 4.23 -9.79
C TRP A 44 -4.51 4.58 -10.91
N GLU A 45 -4.02 5.05 -12.07
CA GLU A 45 -4.88 5.32 -13.22
C GLU A 45 -5.62 4.06 -13.65
N GLN A 46 -4.89 2.97 -13.91
CA GLN A 46 -5.46 1.70 -14.32
C GLN A 46 -6.39 1.12 -13.24
N TYR A 47 -6.01 1.29 -11.97
CA TYR A 47 -6.76 0.73 -10.86
C TYR A 47 -8.10 1.46 -10.60
N CYS A 48 -8.12 2.79 -10.70
CA CYS A 48 -9.32 3.60 -10.45
C CYS A 48 -10.22 3.76 -11.68
N ARG A 49 -9.65 3.87 -12.89
CA ARG A 49 -10.38 4.25 -14.12
C ARG A 49 -11.52 3.30 -14.49
N TYR A 50 -11.41 2.02 -14.15
CA TYR A 50 -12.43 1.01 -14.44
C TYR A 50 -13.30 0.66 -13.23
N ALA A 51 -13.03 1.25 -12.07
CA ALA A 51 -13.73 0.97 -10.83
C ALA A 51 -14.85 2.00 -10.57
N GLN A 52 -16.04 1.52 -10.20
CA GLN A 52 -17.11 2.40 -9.76
C GLN A 52 -16.90 2.78 -8.28
N PRO A 53 -17.01 4.07 -7.90
CA PRO A 53 -16.96 4.47 -6.50
C PRO A 53 -18.12 3.83 -5.73
N THR A 54 -17.81 3.29 -4.56
CA THR A 54 -18.80 2.72 -3.63
C THR A 54 -18.78 3.53 -2.35
N LEU A 55 -19.92 3.64 -1.66
CA LEU A 55 -19.99 4.27 -0.34
C LEU A 55 -20.16 3.18 0.72
N ASP A 56 -19.42 3.32 1.82
CA ASP A 56 -19.59 2.51 3.00
C ASP A 56 -20.83 2.98 3.83
N PRO A 57 -21.22 2.26 4.89
CA PRO A 57 -22.34 2.66 5.75
C PRO A 57 -22.16 4.03 6.45
N ARG A 58 -20.95 4.58 6.49
CA ARG A 58 -20.63 5.90 7.06
C ARG A 58 -20.68 7.03 6.02
N GLY A 59 -20.98 6.69 4.77
CA GLY A 59 -21.00 7.61 3.63
C GLY A 59 -19.59 8.00 3.17
N LEU A 60 -18.59 7.17 3.44
CA LEU A 60 -17.21 7.33 2.99
C LEU A 60 -16.97 6.50 1.72
N VAL A 61 -16.13 6.99 0.80
CA VAL A 61 -15.82 6.26 -0.43
C VAL A 61 -14.96 5.03 -0.10
N SER A 62 -15.37 3.84 -0.55
CA SER A 62 -14.64 2.59 -0.36
C SER A 62 -14.14 2.00 -1.69
N GLY A 63 -13.29 0.98 -1.59
CA GLY A 63 -12.70 0.29 -2.74
C GLY A 63 -11.55 1.08 -3.38
N PRO A 64 -11.28 0.91 -4.69
CA PRO A 64 -10.10 1.47 -5.35
C PRO A 64 -9.96 2.98 -5.18
N TRP A 65 -11.07 3.72 -5.23
CA TRP A 65 -11.09 5.18 -5.04
C TRP A 65 -10.79 5.59 -3.60
N GLY A 66 -11.33 4.85 -2.62
CA GLY A 66 -11.03 5.09 -1.21
C GLY A 66 -9.57 4.81 -0.88
N GLU A 67 -9.02 3.71 -1.40
CA GLU A 67 -7.62 3.33 -1.22
C GLU A 67 -6.68 4.36 -1.85
N CYS A 68 -6.97 4.80 -3.08
CA CYS A 68 -6.19 5.83 -3.77
C CYS A 68 -6.14 7.13 -2.95
N MET A 69 -7.30 7.58 -2.45
CA MET A 69 -7.40 8.78 -1.61
C MET A 69 -6.62 8.63 -0.29
N HIS A 70 -6.66 7.45 0.33
CA HIS A 70 -5.91 7.17 1.55
C HIS A 70 -4.40 7.28 1.31
N TRP A 71 -3.88 6.64 0.27
CA TRP A 71 -2.45 6.69 -0.06
C TRP A 71 -1.98 8.07 -0.49
N ALA A 72 -2.82 8.85 -1.18
CA ALA A 72 -2.54 10.24 -1.50
C ALA A 72 -2.39 11.09 -0.23
N SER A 73 -3.29 10.89 0.75
CA SER A 73 -3.23 11.56 2.05
C SER A 73 -2.00 11.16 2.88
N VAL A 74 -1.63 9.87 2.85
CA VAL A 74 -0.40 9.36 3.48
C VAL A 74 0.83 10.01 2.86
N PHE A 75 0.88 10.12 1.52
CA PHE A 75 1.98 10.79 0.83
C PHE A 75 2.12 12.24 1.25
N GLU A 76 1.02 13.00 1.27
CA GLU A 76 1.03 14.40 1.71
C GLU A 76 1.51 14.56 3.16
N SER A 77 1.11 13.64 4.05
CA SER A 77 1.52 13.64 5.45
C SER A 77 3.02 13.32 5.61
N GLN A 78 3.55 12.36 4.84
CA GLN A 78 4.95 11.93 4.93
C GLN A 78 5.92 12.88 4.22
N ASN A 79 5.46 13.61 3.20
CA ASN A 79 6.30 14.48 2.37
C ASN A 79 5.89 15.94 2.57
N SER A 80 6.24 16.54 3.70
CA SER A 80 5.87 17.94 4.04
C SER A 80 6.24 19.01 3.01
N ASN A 81 7.10 18.69 2.04
CA ASN A 81 7.54 19.54 0.93
C ASN A 81 6.91 19.17 -0.43
N TRP A 82 5.80 18.43 -0.44
CA TRP A 82 5.09 18.06 -1.67
C TRP A 82 4.67 19.30 -2.47
N ASP A 83 4.38 20.42 -1.80
CA ASP A 83 4.00 21.72 -2.38
C ASP A 83 5.11 22.33 -3.26
N ARG A 84 6.36 21.94 -3.01
CA ARG A 84 7.53 22.39 -3.79
C ARG A 84 7.80 21.52 -5.02
N MET A 85 7.14 20.37 -5.12
CA MET A 85 7.26 19.49 -6.28
C MET A 85 6.39 20.08 -7.40
N PRO A 86 6.95 20.42 -8.58
CA PRO A 86 6.20 21.10 -9.63
C PRO A 86 4.96 20.32 -10.07
N GLU A 87 5.02 18.99 -10.03
CA GLU A 87 3.92 18.07 -10.35
C GLU A 87 2.74 18.09 -9.37
N TYR A 88 2.93 18.60 -8.14
CA TYR A 88 1.89 18.70 -7.10
C TYR A 88 1.62 20.15 -6.65
N SER A 89 2.34 21.11 -7.24
CA SER A 89 2.29 22.53 -6.84
C SER A 89 0.93 23.21 -7.08
N ALA A 90 0.23 22.82 -8.15
CA ALA A 90 -1.08 23.37 -8.47
C ALA A 90 -2.19 22.69 -7.66
N GLU A 91 -2.11 21.37 -7.57
CA GLU A 91 -3.09 20.50 -6.92
C GLU A 91 -2.30 19.36 -6.28
N GLY A 92 -2.41 19.22 -4.95
CA GLY A 92 -1.77 18.14 -4.21
C GLY A 92 -2.25 16.77 -4.67
N PRO A 93 -1.55 15.67 -4.30
CA PRO A 93 -1.96 14.32 -4.64
C PRO A 93 -3.43 14.01 -4.35
N ALA A 94 -3.96 14.42 -3.19
CA ALA A 94 -5.36 14.18 -2.85
C ALA A 94 -6.31 14.96 -3.77
N GLY A 95 -6.02 16.24 -4.03
CA GLY A 95 -6.80 17.06 -4.97
C GLY A 95 -6.80 16.49 -6.39
N GLN A 96 -5.67 15.95 -6.86
CA GLN A 96 -5.60 15.27 -8.16
C GLN A 96 -6.55 14.07 -8.22
N VAL A 97 -6.75 13.33 -7.11
CA VAL A 97 -7.72 12.23 -7.02
C VAL A 97 -9.16 12.72 -7.19
N VAL A 98 -9.52 13.84 -6.53
CA VAL A 98 -10.87 14.44 -6.65
C VAL A 98 -11.14 14.90 -8.09
N ASP A 99 -10.17 15.55 -8.70
CA ASP A 99 -10.28 16.04 -10.08
C ASP A 99 -10.38 14.90 -11.09
N PHE A 100 -9.58 13.84 -10.93
CA PHE A 100 -9.66 12.67 -11.81
C PHE A 100 -10.99 11.93 -11.65
N LEU A 101 -11.50 11.78 -10.41
CA LEU A 101 -12.83 11.24 -10.14
C LEU A 101 -13.93 12.03 -10.88
N ARG A 102 -13.84 13.37 -10.87
CA ARG A 102 -14.75 14.26 -11.61
C ARG A 102 -14.64 14.04 -13.11
N GLN A 103 -13.43 13.93 -13.66
CA GLN A 103 -13.18 13.67 -15.08
C GLN A 103 -13.71 12.29 -15.54
N CYS A 104 -13.69 11.28 -14.67
CA CYS A 104 -14.31 9.98 -14.92
C CYS A 104 -15.85 10.01 -14.92
N GLY A 105 -16.48 11.17 -14.67
CA GLY A 105 -17.94 11.30 -14.64
C GLY A 105 -18.56 10.92 -13.29
N HIS A 106 -17.75 10.80 -12.23
CA HIS A 106 -18.20 10.45 -10.89
C HIS A 106 -18.40 11.68 -9.99
N GLY A 107 -18.83 12.82 -10.56
CA GLY A 107 -18.99 14.08 -9.85
C GLY A 107 -19.87 14.02 -8.60
N ASN A 108 -20.87 13.13 -8.58
CA ASN A 108 -21.76 12.93 -7.43
C ASN A 108 -21.04 12.39 -6.17
N TYR A 109 -19.83 11.85 -6.32
CA TYR A 109 -19.02 11.30 -5.22
C TYR A 109 -17.92 12.27 -4.75
N CYS A 110 -17.77 13.45 -5.35
CA CYS A 110 -16.72 14.42 -4.97
C CYS A 110 -16.80 14.82 -3.48
N GLN A 111 -17.99 15.14 -2.99
CA GLN A 111 -18.16 15.50 -1.57
C GLN A 111 -17.81 14.34 -0.62
N ALA A 112 -18.12 13.10 -1.02
CA ALA A 112 -17.81 11.93 -0.21
C ALA A 112 -16.31 11.61 -0.21
N ILE A 113 -15.60 11.83 -1.32
CA ILE A 113 -14.16 11.61 -1.38
C ILE A 113 -13.36 12.72 -0.68
N GLU A 114 -13.84 13.96 -0.70
CA GLU A 114 -13.28 15.06 0.11
C GLU A 114 -13.45 14.77 1.61
N LYS A 115 -14.61 14.24 2.01
CA LYS A 115 -14.84 13.77 3.39
C LYS A 115 -13.90 12.61 3.75
N ASN A 116 -13.59 11.71 2.83
CA ASN A 116 -12.59 10.66 3.04
C ASN A 116 -11.21 11.24 3.36
N GLU A 117 -10.79 12.25 2.60
CA GLU A 117 -9.53 12.94 2.79
C GLU A 117 -9.45 13.55 4.18
N GLU A 118 -10.48 14.31 4.59
CA GLU A 118 -10.53 14.95 5.91
C GLU A 118 -10.43 13.91 7.05
N VAL A 119 -11.21 12.83 6.98
CA VAL A 119 -11.20 11.77 8.00
C VAL A 119 -9.85 11.06 8.03
N THR A 120 -9.25 10.80 6.86
CA THR A 120 -7.94 10.15 6.76
C THR A 120 -6.84 11.04 7.34
N LYS A 121 -6.82 12.34 7.00
CA LYS A 121 -5.85 13.30 7.54
C LYS A 121 -5.95 13.41 9.06
N GLU A 122 -7.17 13.43 9.61
CA GLU A 122 -7.35 13.43 11.07
C GLU A 122 -6.87 12.13 11.74
N GLN A 123 -7.06 10.96 11.10
CA GLN A 123 -6.52 9.70 11.60
C GLN A 123 -4.99 9.67 11.59
N LEU A 124 -4.36 10.11 10.49
CA LEU A 124 -2.91 10.19 10.37
C LEU A 124 -2.32 11.15 11.42
N ARG A 125 -2.99 12.27 11.70
CA ARG A 125 -2.59 13.22 12.76
C ARG A 125 -2.60 12.58 14.15
N ARG A 126 -3.46 11.59 14.38
CA ARG A 126 -3.54 10.80 15.62
C ARG A 126 -2.54 9.63 15.66
N GLY A 127 -1.75 9.43 14.61
CA GLY A 127 -0.86 8.28 14.48
C GLY A 127 -1.61 6.98 14.17
N GLN A 128 -2.80 7.07 13.56
CA GLN A 128 -3.55 5.90 13.09
C GLN A 128 -3.40 5.77 11.58
N ASP A 129 -2.63 4.78 11.13
CA ASP A 129 -2.38 4.50 9.71
C ASP A 129 -3.41 3.52 9.10
N GLN A 130 -4.60 3.39 9.71
CA GLN A 130 -5.65 2.52 9.20
C GLN A 130 -6.54 3.26 8.19
N PHE A 131 -7.16 2.51 7.28
CA PHE A 131 -8.14 3.08 6.35
C PHE A 131 -9.34 3.69 7.10
N ALA A 132 -9.75 4.88 6.68
CA ALA A 132 -10.90 5.59 7.25
C ALA A 132 -12.25 4.90 6.99
N PHE A 133 -12.33 4.08 5.94
CA PHE A 133 -13.55 3.43 5.44
C PHE A 133 -13.50 1.92 5.69
N GLN A 134 -14.69 1.30 5.70
CA GLN A 134 -14.77 -0.15 5.78
C GLN A 134 -14.50 -0.77 4.41
N GLN A 135 -13.52 -1.68 4.33
CA GLN A 135 -13.29 -2.46 3.11
C GLN A 135 -14.44 -3.47 2.94
N VAL A 136 -15.29 -3.25 1.94
CA VAL A 136 -16.43 -4.12 1.65
C VAL A 136 -15.96 -5.31 0.82
N GLY A 137 -15.79 -6.47 1.45
CA GLY A 137 -15.92 -7.76 0.77
C GLY A 137 -14.70 -8.33 0.03
N GLY A 138 -13.50 -8.27 0.59
CA GLY A 138 -12.39 -9.09 0.09
C GLY A 138 -11.32 -9.37 1.13
N PRO A 139 -10.86 -10.62 1.32
CA PRO A 139 -9.58 -10.90 1.96
C PRO A 139 -8.45 -10.56 0.99
N THR A 140 -8.38 -9.30 0.54
CA THR A 140 -7.14 -8.81 -0.06
C THR A 140 -6.23 -8.49 1.12
N GLN A 141 -5.70 -9.56 1.72
CA GLN A 141 -4.52 -9.48 2.57
C GLN A 141 -3.39 -8.97 1.68
N TYR A 142 -3.31 -7.65 1.50
CA TYR A 142 -2.06 -6.99 1.16
C TYR A 142 -1.15 -7.18 2.37
N GLY A 143 -0.54 -8.37 2.47
CA GLY A 143 0.50 -8.72 3.42
C GLY A 143 0.27 -8.31 4.86
N GLN A 144 -0.71 -8.89 5.55
CA GLN A 144 -0.46 -9.18 6.98
C GLN A 144 0.58 -10.30 7.04
N SER A 145 1.85 -9.96 6.79
CA SER A 145 2.96 -10.78 7.28
C SER A 145 2.92 -10.69 8.80
N MET A 146 2.36 -11.72 9.42
CA MET A 146 2.55 -12.16 10.81
C MET A 146 3.35 -11.18 11.70
N GLY A 147 2.64 -10.39 12.52
CA GLY A 147 3.08 -10.05 13.88
C GLY A 147 4.40 -9.32 14.10
N VAL A 148 4.99 -8.64 13.11
CA VAL A 148 6.11 -7.72 13.35
C VAL A 148 5.56 -6.31 13.26
N THR A 149 5.57 -5.57 14.37
CA THR A 149 5.30 -4.13 14.39
C THR A 149 6.16 -3.43 13.34
N PRO A 150 5.59 -2.90 12.25
CA PRO A 150 6.39 -2.19 11.30
C PRO A 150 6.43 -0.73 11.77
N THR A 151 7.58 -0.29 12.25
CA THR A 151 7.90 1.13 12.21
C THR A 151 8.18 1.44 10.73
N VAL A 152 7.13 1.75 9.95
CA VAL A 152 7.26 2.12 8.54
C VAL A 152 7.70 3.58 8.48
N GLN A 153 9.01 3.79 8.43
CA GLN A 153 9.58 5.01 7.87
C GLN A 153 10.12 4.65 6.48
N GLY A 154 9.19 4.35 5.58
CA GLY A 154 9.46 4.01 4.18
C GLY A 154 8.69 4.95 3.29
N VAL A 155 9.37 6.01 2.85
CA VAL A 155 8.84 6.95 1.85
C VAL A 155 8.57 6.17 0.55
N PRO A 156 7.45 6.39 -0.14
CA PRO A 156 7.17 5.76 -1.43
C PRO A 156 8.31 6.01 -2.42
N ALA A 157 8.75 4.93 -3.07
CA ALA A 157 9.83 4.95 -4.05
C ALA A 157 9.44 5.86 -5.23
N HIS A 158 10.01 7.05 -5.27
CA HIS A 158 9.90 7.93 -6.44
C HIS A 158 10.75 7.37 -7.60
N PRO A 159 10.30 7.52 -8.86
CA PRO A 159 11.09 7.08 -10.01
C PRO A 159 12.28 8.03 -10.21
N GLY A 160 13.50 7.60 -9.84
CA GLY A 160 14.71 8.32 -10.24
C GLY A 160 15.98 8.21 -9.39
N THR A 161 16.00 7.57 -8.22
CA THR A 161 17.22 7.52 -7.38
C THR A 161 17.86 6.13 -7.33
N PRO A 162 19.17 5.99 -7.64
CA PRO A 162 19.91 4.76 -7.38
C PRO A 162 19.98 4.54 -5.86
N GLY A 163 19.20 3.56 -5.38
CA GLY A 163 18.94 3.35 -3.96
C GLY A 163 20.15 2.86 -3.17
N THR A 164 20.50 3.59 -2.12
CA THR A 164 21.22 3.02 -0.96
C THR A 164 20.15 2.57 0.01
N ILE A 165 19.92 1.25 0.11
CA ILE A 165 19.02 0.67 1.10
C ILE A 165 19.75 0.72 2.44
N VAL A 166 19.39 1.67 3.31
CA VAL A 166 19.79 1.61 4.72
C VAL A 166 18.77 0.71 5.42
N VAL A 167 19.12 -0.56 5.58
CA VAL A 167 18.34 -1.52 6.39
C VAL A 167 18.53 -1.16 7.85
N THR A 168 17.68 -0.28 8.40
CA THR A 168 17.54 -0.11 9.85
C THR A 168 16.74 -1.29 10.41
N GLY A 169 17.41 -2.44 10.50
CA GLY A 169 16.85 -3.64 11.09
C GLY A 169 16.80 -3.52 12.62
N VAL A 170 15.78 -4.16 13.21
CA VAL A 170 15.76 -4.56 14.63
C VAL A 170 17.17 -5.01 15.04
N PRO A 171 17.73 -4.52 16.17
CA PRO A 171 19.07 -4.87 16.60
C PRO A 171 19.27 -6.38 16.51
N PHE A 172 20.40 -6.80 15.95
CA PHE A 172 20.70 -8.21 15.68
C PHE A 172 20.45 -9.10 16.90
N GLU A 173 20.78 -8.61 18.08
CA GLU A 173 20.56 -9.25 19.38
C GLU A 173 19.09 -9.62 19.60
N GLN A 174 18.18 -8.70 19.31
CA GLN A 174 16.75 -8.90 19.49
C GLN A 174 16.20 -9.91 18.49
N ARG A 175 16.75 -9.94 17.27
CA ARG A 175 16.40 -10.94 16.25
C ARG A 175 16.91 -12.34 16.60
N ALA A 176 18.12 -12.42 17.17
CA ALA A 176 18.70 -13.67 17.66
C ALA A 176 17.90 -14.23 18.85
N GLN A 177 17.49 -13.37 19.79
CA GLN A 177 16.66 -13.75 20.93
C GLN A 177 15.34 -14.40 20.48
N SER A 178 14.60 -13.74 19.58
CA SER A 178 13.31 -14.26 19.10
C SER A 178 13.45 -15.58 18.34
N ALA A 179 14.54 -15.78 17.60
CA ALA A 179 14.77 -17.04 16.89
C ALA A 179 15.10 -18.21 17.85
N ILE A 180 15.79 -17.93 18.96
CA ILE A 180 16.05 -18.92 20.02
C ILE A 180 14.75 -19.28 20.74
N GLU A 181 13.92 -18.29 21.10
CA GLU A 181 12.62 -18.51 21.73
C GLU A 181 11.64 -19.28 20.82
N ALA A 182 11.71 -19.06 19.51
CA ALA A 182 10.93 -19.80 18.52
C ALA A 182 11.43 -21.24 18.29
N GLY A 183 12.49 -21.67 18.97
CA GLY A 183 13.05 -23.01 18.84
C GLY A 183 13.74 -23.28 17.50
N ALA A 184 14.12 -22.23 16.76
CA ALA A 184 14.75 -22.37 15.44
C ALA A 184 16.18 -22.94 15.50
N PHE A 185 16.78 -22.98 16.70
CA PHE A 185 18.12 -23.53 16.93
C PHE A 185 18.08 -24.64 17.97
N GLU A 186 18.53 -25.83 17.60
CA GLU A 186 18.59 -26.98 18.49
C GLU A 186 19.71 -26.81 19.54
N GLY A 187 19.32 -26.33 20.73
CA GLY A 187 19.90 -26.71 22.03
C GLY A 187 21.33 -26.32 22.38
N LYS A 188 22.11 -25.63 21.53
CA LYS A 188 23.51 -25.28 21.85
C LYS A 188 23.95 -23.85 21.55
N THR A 189 23.04 -22.98 21.11
CA THR A 189 23.44 -21.63 20.68
C THR A 189 22.96 -20.60 21.70
N SER A 190 23.88 -20.05 22.50
CA SER A 190 23.58 -18.91 23.36
C SER A 190 23.67 -17.58 22.59
N VAL A 191 22.88 -16.58 22.98
CA VAL A 191 22.85 -15.23 22.33
C VAL A 191 24.24 -14.58 22.29
N GLY A 192 25.07 -14.84 23.32
CA GLY A 192 26.45 -14.37 23.39
C GLY A 192 27.40 -15.03 22.39
N GLU A 193 27.12 -16.26 21.95
CA GLU A 193 27.93 -16.96 20.94
C GLU A 193 27.57 -16.53 19.51
N VAL A 194 26.29 -16.24 19.26
CA VAL A 194 25.82 -15.70 17.97
C VAL A 194 26.45 -14.34 17.68
N SER A 195 26.55 -13.48 18.70
CA SER A 195 27.11 -12.12 18.57
C SER A 195 28.63 -12.11 18.36
N ASN A 196 29.33 -13.19 18.73
CA ASN A 196 30.79 -13.26 18.62
C ASN A 196 31.30 -13.89 17.30
N GLY A 197 30.43 -14.28 16.37
CA GLY A 197 30.70 -14.50 14.93
C GLY A 197 31.83 -15.45 14.50
N ALA A 198 32.65 -16.00 15.40
CA ALA A 198 33.98 -16.50 15.06
C ALA A 198 34.30 -17.90 15.57
N ARG A 199 33.37 -18.61 16.23
CA ARG A 199 33.63 -19.97 16.73
C ARG A 199 33.20 -21.10 15.81
N ILE A 200 32.27 -20.86 14.87
CA ILE A 200 31.77 -21.90 13.96
C ILE A 200 32.86 -22.47 13.03
N LEU A 201 33.96 -21.73 12.82
CA LEU A 201 35.05 -22.15 11.93
C LEU A 201 36.26 -22.78 12.63
N ARG A 202 36.32 -22.80 13.98
CA ARG A 202 37.53 -23.29 14.69
C ARG A 202 37.50 -24.77 15.04
N ASP A 203 36.32 -25.35 15.22
CA ASP A 203 36.19 -26.76 15.66
C ASP A 203 35.60 -27.68 14.56
N ASN A 204 35.63 -27.25 13.29
CA ASN A 204 35.23 -28.12 12.19
C ASN A 204 36.42 -29.01 11.77
N PRO A 205 36.43 -30.32 12.10
CA PRO A 205 37.56 -31.22 11.81
C PRO A 205 37.80 -31.44 10.31
N HIS A 206 36.92 -30.92 9.45
CA HIS A 206 37.02 -31.03 8.00
C HIS A 206 37.74 -29.83 7.33
N PHE A 207 38.15 -28.81 8.09
CA PHE A 207 38.91 -27.68 7.57
C PHE A 207 40.33 -27.64 8.16
N PRO A 208 41.37 -28.04 7.41
CA PRO A 208 42.74 -27.90 7.87
C PRO A 208 43.11 -26.43 8.06
N GLU A 209 43.89 -26.14 9.11
CA GLU A 209 44.25 -24.80 9.60
C GLU A 209 45.06 -23.94 8.61
N SER A 210 45.57 -24.52 7.52
CA SER A 210 46.47 -23.87 6.57
C SER A 210 45.79 -23.58 5.22
N ARG A 211 44.96 -22.53 5.16
CA ARG A 211 44.63 -21.92 3.86
C ARG A 211 45.74 -20.93 3.49
N GLN A 212 46.53 -21.26 2.46
CA GLN A 212 47.58 -20.41 1.87
C GLN A 212 47.11 -19.01 1.42
N CYS A 213 45.81 -18.75 1.41
CA CYS A 213 45.23 -17.49 0.92
C CYS A 213 45.25 -16.35 1.96
N ARG A 214 45.71 -16.60 3.20
CA ARG A 214 45.62 -15.61 4.29
C ARG A 214 46.78 -14.61 4.36
N ASP A 215 47.91 -14.92 3.70
CA ASP A 215 49.14 -14.12 3.78
C ASP A 215 49.51 -13.41 2.46
N ALA A 216 48.55 -13.21 1.56
CA ALA A 216 48.77 -12.29 0.44
C ALA A 216 48.75 -10.84 0.99
N ALA A 217 49.91 -10.39 1.46
CA ALA A 217 50.17 -8.98 1.73
C ALA A 217 49.94 -8.21 0.42
N PHE A 218 48.91 -7.37 0.39
CA PHE A 218 48.73 -6.39 -0.67
C PHE A 218 49.88 -5.38 -0.56
N ALA A 219 50.90 -5.58 -1.39
CA ALA A 219 51.94 -4.60 -1.67
C ALA A 219 51.50 -3.69 -2.83
#